data_AF-A0A0D7KLD4-F1
#
_entry.id   AF-A0A0D7KLD4-F1
#
_cell.length_a   1.000
_cell.length_b   1.000
_cell.length_c   1.000
_cell.angle_alpha   90.00
_cell.angle_beta   90.00
_cell.angle_gamma   90.00
#
_symmetry.space_group_name_H-M   'P 1'
#
loop_
_entity.id
_entity.type
_entity.pdbx_description
1 polymer ?
#
loop_
_entity_poly.entity_id
_entity_poly.type
_entity_poly.pdbx_seq_one_letter_code
_entity_poly.pdbx_strand_id
1 'polypeptide(L)'
;MNVFKRLSTFYWPKKGYLIVSILCLMAATALGLVYPNMLRILIDDVIAKERFDWVPWLSLTVVVVVSIKGTLTFLHGYFGGRLGNYVAYEMRNACYRKLQFLSFRYYDKARTGDLMSRLTADLEGIRNFVGFGFAQILNMVLMVLFGAGMMFSIDWKLTLTTLIPIPLLILVALRFESKIHP
;
A
#
# COMPACT_ATOMS: atom_id res chain seq x y z
N MET A 1 0.08 21.66 -9.72
CA MET A 1 -0.07 20.34 -10.38
C MET A 1 1.13 19.88 -11.24
N ASN A 2 2.23 20.65 -11.35
CA ASN A 2 3.40 20.28 -12.19
C ASN A 2 4.45 19.40 -11.50
N VAL A 3 4.34 19.20 -10.18
CA VAL A 3 5.35 18.45 -9.38
C VAL A 3 5.30 16.96 -9.71
N PHE A 4 4.10 16.35 -9.73
CA PHE A 4 3.93 14.94 -10.11
C PHE A 4 4.40 14.64 -11.54
N LYS A 5 4.17 15.57 -12.48
CA LYS A 5 4.63 15.44 -13.87
C LYS A 5 6.16 15.59 -14.04
N ARG A 6 6.83 16.25 -13.09
CA ARG A 6 8.30 16.29 -13.02
C ARG A 6 8.86 15.07 -12.31
N LEU A 7 8.16 14.58 -11.28
CA LEU A 7 8.49 13.33 -10.59
C LEU A 7 8.38 12.13 -11.54
N SER A 8 7.44 12.18 -12.48
CA SER A 8 7.24 11.12 -13.47
C SER A 8 8.45 10.82 -14.31
N THR A 9 9.29 11.81 -14.62
CA THR A 9 10.56 11.57 -15.33
C THR A 9 11.48 10.61 -14.58
N PHE A 10 11.42 10.55 -13.24
CA PHE A 10 12.31 9.72 -12.42
C PHE A 10 11.79 8.28 -12.21
N TYR A 11 10.47 8.06 -12.11
CA TYR A 11 9.93 6.70 -11.90
C TYR A 11 9.56 5.97 -13.22
N TRP A 12 9.24 6.71 -14.29
CA TRP A 12 8.86 6.13 -15.58
C TRP A 12 9.87 5.18 -16.24
N PRO A 13 11.20 5.41 -16.15
CA PRO A 13 12.19 4.46 -16.72
C PRO A 13 12.11 3.06 -16.09
N LYS A 14 11.54 2.93 -14.89
CA LYS A 14 11.35 1.66 -14.18
C LYS A 14 9.87 1.33 -13.91
N LYS A 15 8.97 1.75 -14.79
CA LYS A 15 7.52 1.44 -14.73
C LYS A 15 7.21 -0.05 -14.58
N GLY A 16 8.07 -0.94 -15.09
CA GLY A 16 7.91 -2.39 -14.94
C GLY A 16 7.87 -2.84 -13.48
N TYR A 17 8.76 -2.30 -12.62
CA TYR A 17 8.75 -2.64 -11.19
C TYR A 17 7.50 -2.09 -10.47
N LEU A 18 7.00 -0.93 -10.90
CA LEU A 18 5.75 -0.36 -10.37
C LEU A 18 4.56 -1.25 -10.72
N ILE A 19 4.43 -1.65 -11.99
CA ILE A 19 3.32 -2.49 -12.47
C ILE A 19 3.36 -3.86 -11.78
N VAL A 20 4.53 -4.51 -11.74
CA VAL A 20 4.67 -5.82 -11.07
C VAL A 20 4.35 -5.72 -9.58
N SER A 21 4.85 -4.68 -8.89
CA SER A 21 4.56 -4.44 -7.48
C SER A 21 3.06 -4.26 -7.22
N ILE A 22 2.36 -3.51 -8.08
CA ILE A 22 0.91 -3.30 -7.98
C ILE A 22 0.12 -4.58 -8.27
N LEU A 23 0.51 -5.35 -9.29
CA LEU A 23 -0.15 -6.61 -9.60
C LEU A 23 0.02 -7.63 -8.46
N CYS A 24 1.23 -7.74 -7.90
CA CYS A 24 1.48 -8.58 -6.74
C CYS A 24 0.65 -8.15 -5.53
N LEU A 25 0.54 -6.84 -5.29
CA LEU A 25 -0.29 -6.30 -4.21
C LEU A 25 -1.77 -6.62 -4.41
N MET A 26 -2.29 -6.41 -5.63
CA MET A 26 -3.68 -6.69 -5.96
C MET A 26 -4.02 -8.16 -5.75
N ALA A 27 -3.15 -9.07 -6.21
CA ALA A 27 -3.29 -10.50 -5.99
C ALA A 27 -3.20 -10.87 -4.50
N ALA A 28 -2.25 -10.30 -3.75
CA ALA A 28 -2.11 -10.53 -2.31
C ALA A 28 -3.34 -10.04 -1.53
N THR A 29 -3.92 -8.91 -1.94
CA THR A 29 -5.14 -8.36 -1.35
C THR A 29 -6.32 -9.29 -1.60
N ALA A 30 -6.52 -9.74 -2.84
CA ALA A 30 -7.58 -10.69 -3.19
C ALA A 30 -7.46 -12.01 -2.41
N LEU A 31 -6.24 -12.57 -2.29
CA LEU A 31 -5.99 -13.75 -1.46
C LEU A 31 -6.22 -13.48 0.04
N GLY A 32 -6.05 -12.24 0.49
CA GLY A 32 -6.39 -11.83 1.85
C GLY A 32 -7.88 -12.03 2.17
N LEU A 33 -8.77 -11.87 1.19
CA LEU A 33 -10.21 -12.09 1.35
C LEU A 33 -10.60 -13.57 1.31
N VAL A 34 -9.73 -14.46 0.85
CA VAL A 34 -9.99 -15.90 0.90
C VAL A 34 -10.07 -16.38 2.34
N TYR A 35 -9.32 -15.76 3.26
CA TYR A 35 -9.29 -16.13 4.68
C TYR A 35 -10.68 -16.13 5.35
N PRO A 36 -11.48 -15.05 5.35
CA PRO A 36 -12.83 -15.07 5.92
C PRO A 36 -13.77 -16.05 5.23
N ASN A 37 -13.64 -16.27 3.92
CA ASN A 37 -14.44 -17.28 3.21
C ASN A 37 -14.09 -18.71 3.64
N MET A 38 -12.81 -19.01 3.82
CA MET A 38 -12.37 -20.32 4.33
C MET A 38 -12.84 -20.55 5.76
N LEU A 39 -12.84 -19.50 6.60
CA LEU A 39 -13.37 -19.57 7.95
C LEU A 39 -14.89 -19.83 7.96
N ARG A 40 -15.64 -19.24 7.03
CA ARG A 40 -17.06 -19.55 6.81
C ARG A 40 -17.28 -21.02 6.46
N ILE A 41 -16.54 -21.54 5.48
CA ILE A 41 -16.65 -22.96 5.06
C ILE A 41 -16.30 -23.91 6.21
N LEU A 42 -15.26 -23.58 6.99
CA LEU A 42 -14.89 -24.37 8.17
C LEU A 42 -16.03 -24.45 9.19
N ILE A 43 -16.73 -23.34 9.45
CA ILE A 43 -17.82 -23.32 10.42
C ILE A 43 -19.08 -24.00 9.84
N ASP A 44 -19.52 -23.58 8.66
CA ASP A 44 -20.82 -23.95 8.07
C ASP A 44 -20.82 -25.38 7.49
N ASP A 45 -19.72 -25.83 6.89
CA ASP A 45 -19.67 -27.12 6.18
C ASP A 45 -18.93 -28.22 6.94
N VAL A 46 -17.99 -27.87 7.82
CA VAL A 46 -17.16 -28.86 8.54
C VAL A 46 -17.65 -29.06 9.96
N ILE A 47 -17.76 -27.97 10.75
CA ILE A 47 -18.19 -28.05 12.15
C ILE A 47 -19.70 -28.32 12.25
N ALA A 48 -20.54 -27.57 11.52
CA ALA A 48 -21.99 -27.70 11.62
C ALA A 48 -22.53 -29.03 11.05
N LYS A 49 -21.79 -29.70 10.15
CA LYS A 49 -22.17 -31.00 9.56
C LYS A 49 -21.39 -32.19 10.14
N GLU A 50 -20.56 -31.95 11.16
CA GLU A 50 -19.71 -32.96 11.84
C GLU A 50 -18.81 -33.78 10.89
N ARG A 51 -18.39 -33.20 9.75
CA ARG A 51 -17.57 -33.88 8.73
C ARG A 51 -16.07 -33.64 8.92
N PHE A 52 -15.49 -34.23 9.96
CA PHE A 52 -14.09 -34.01 10.33
C PHE A 52 -13.06 -34.49 9.29
N ASP A 53 -13.45 -35.37 8.37
CA ASP A 53 -12.57 -35.85 7.29
C ASP A 53 -12.12 -34.75 6.32
N TRP A 54 -12.86 -33.64 6.23
CA TRP A 54 -12.54 -32.51 5.36
C TRP A 54 -11.57 -31.50 6.00
N VAL A 55 -11.37 -31.57 7.32
CA VAL A 55 -10.49 -30.66 8.07
C VAL A 55 -9.04 -30.67 7.56
N PRO A 56 -8.40 -31.83 7.29
CA PRO A 56 -7.00 -31.86 6.84
C PRO A 56 -6.82 -31.25 5.44
N TRP A 57 -7.81 -31.40 4.56
CA TRP A 57 -7.74 -30.84 3.21
C TRP A 57 -7.94 -29.31 3.21
N LEU A 58 -8.86 -28.83 4.06
CA LEU A 58 -9.09 -27.41 4.22
C LEU A 58 -7.90 -26.71 4.88
N SER A 59 -7.29 -27.32 5.90
CA SER A 59 -6.08 -26.77 6.54
C SER A 59 -4.89 -26.70 5.58
N LEU A 60 -4.67 -27.74 4.76
CA LEU A 60 -3.64 -27.74 3.73
C LEU A 60 -3.86 -26.60 2.71
N THR A 61 -5.11 -26.38 2.31
CA THR A 61 -5.47 -25.27 1.40
C THR A 61 -5.18 -23.91 2.04
N VAL A 62 -5.48 -23.72 3.33
CA VAL A 62 -5.15 -22.47 4.06
C VAL A 62 -3.64 -22.23 4.03
N VAL A 63 -2.84 -23.26 4.33
CA VAL A 63 -1.38 -23.16 4.35
C VAL A 63 -0.85 -22.75 2.98
N VAL A 64 -1.37 -23.35 1.89
CA VAL A 64 -0.98 -22.99 0.52
C VAL A 64 -1.35 -21.54 0.20
N VAL A 65 -2.59 -21.13 0.48
CA VAL A 65 -3.08 -19.76 0.21
C VAL A 65 -2.26 -18.71 0.97
N VAL A 66 -1.99 -18.96 2.26
CA VAL A 66 -1.18 -18.06 3.09
C VAL A 66 0.26 -17.99 2.60
N SER A 67 0.83 -19.12 2.17
CA SER A 67 2.18 -19.16 1.61
C SER A 67 2.31 -18.36 0.31
N ILE A 68 1.32 -18.50 -0.59
CA ILE A 68 1.26 -17.72 -1.84
C ILE A 68 1.08 -16.23 -1.53
N LYS A 69 0.16 -15.89 -0.63
CA LYS A 69 -0.06 -14.50 -0.18
C LYS A 69 1.23 -13.90 0.41
N GLY A 70 1.94 -14.65 1.25
CA GLY A 70 3.22 -14.23 1.83
C GLY A 70 4.26 -13.93 0.75
N THR A 71 4.39 -14.84 -0.24
CA THR A 71 5.29 -14.66 -1.38
C THR A 71 4.95 -13.42 -2.20
N LEU A 72 3.67 -13.19 -2.49
CA LEU A 72 3.22 -12.00 -3.23
C LEU A 72 3.46 -10.70 -2.45
N THR A 73 3.25 -10.73 -1.13
CA THR A 73 3.51 -9.59 -0.25
C THR A 73 5.00 -9.26 -0.21
N PHE A 74 5.86 -10.29 -0.16
CA PHE A 74 7.30 -10.13 -0.24
C PHE A 74 7.73 -9.53 -1.59
N LEU A 75 7.22 -10.07 -2.72
CA LEU A 75 7.50 -9.54 -4.06
C LEU A 75 7.07 -8.07 -4.17
N HIS A 76 5.87 -7.73 -3.67
CA HIS A 76 5.39 -6.36 -3.63
C HIS A 76 6.38 -5.43 -2.91
N GLY A 77 6.80 -5.81 -1.70
CA GLY A 77 7.76 -5.03 -0.91
C GLY A 77 9.15 -4.94 -1.55
N TYR A 78 9.63 -6.02 -2.16
CA TYR A 78 10.91 -6.05 -2.87
C TYR A 78 10.92 -5.11 -4.07
N PHE A 79 9.93 -5.22 -4.96
CA PHE A 79 9.84 -4.36 -6.15
C PHE A 79 9.54 -2.90 -5.79
N GLY A 80 8.66 -2.66 -4.82
CA GLY A 80 8.35 -1.32 -4.32
C GLY A 80 9.57 -0.65 -3.70
N GLY A 81 10.29 -1.35 -2.83
CA GLY A 81 11.53 -0.87 -2.21
C GLY A 81 12.65 -0.64 -3.23
N ARG A 82 12.82 -1.55 -4.21
CA ARG A 82 13.82 -1.38 -5.28
C ARG A 82 13.53 -0.16 -6.15
N LEU A 83 12.27 0.08 -6.48
CA LEU A 83 11.83 1.26 -7.22
C LEU A 83 12.05 2.53 -6.42
N GLY A 84 11.64 2.56 -5.14
CA GLY A 84 11.86 3.70 -4.26
C GLY A 84 13.34 4.08 -4.19
N ASN A 85 14.20 3.10 -3.92
CA ASN A 85 15.65 3.31 -3.85
C ASN A 85 16.25 3.83 -5.16
N TYR A 86 15.80 3.32 -6.31
CA TYR A 86 16.24 3.79 -7.62
C TYR A 86 15.87 5.26 -7.86
N VAL A 87 14.63 5.65 -7.55
CA VAL A 87 14.15 7.03 -7.69
C VAL A 87 14.94 7.97 -6.76
N ALA A 88 15.16 7.57 -5.51
CA ALA A 88 15.93 8.35 -4.54
C ALA A 88 17.38 8.54 -4.99
N TYR A 89 18.00 7.49 -5.53
CA TYR A 89 19.37 7.55 -6.08
C TYR A 89 19.47 8.55 -7.23
N GLU A 90 18.56 8.47 -8.20
CA GLU A 90 18.57 9.33 -9.38
C GLU A 90 18.32 10.80 -9.02
N MET A 91 17.36 11.05 -8.11
CA MET A 91 17.09 12.40 -7.61
C MET A 91 18.28 12.97 -6.83
N ARG A 92 18.91 12.17 -5.98
CA ARG A 92 20.10 12.58 -5.23
C ARG A 92 21.22 12.98 -6.18
N ASN A 93 21.50 12.17 -7.21
CA ASN A 93 22.51 12.50 -8.22
C ASN A 93 22.16 13.76 -9.02
N ALA A 94 20.90 13.95 -9.40
CA ALA A 94 20.46 15.16 -10.10
C ALA A 94 20.64 16.43 -9.25
N CYS A 95 20.29 16.35 -7.96
CA CYS A 95 20.49 17.45 -7.01
C CYS A 95 21.98 17.74 -6.77
N TYR A 96 22.81 16.71 -6.56
CA TYR A 96 24.26 16.89 -6.42
C TYR A 96 24.88 17.55 -7.65
N ARG A 97 24.54 17.07 -8.85
CA ARG A 97 25.00 17.70 -10.10
C ARG A 97 24.59 19.16 -10.17
N LYS A 98 23.37 19.50 -9.77
CA LYS A 98 22.91 20.89 -9.79
C LYS A 98 23.66 21.78 -8.79
N LEU A 99 24.01 21.25 -7.62
CA LEU A 99 24.82 21.96 -6.63
C LEU A 99 26.21 22.30 -7.18
N GLN A 100 26.86 21.36 -7.89
CA GLN A 100 28.20 21.60 -8.46
C GLN A 100 28.27 22.79 -9.44
N PHE A 101 27.19 23.09 -10.16
CA PHE A 101 27.13 24.20 -11.13
C PHE A 101 26.52 25.49 -10.59
N LEU A 102 26.23 25.57 -9.29
CA LEU A 102 25.59 26.73 -8.68
C LEU A 102 26.62 27.80 -8.31
N SER A 103 26.27 29.08 -8.50
CA SER A 103 27.16 30.20 -8.18
C SER A 103 27.44 30.33 -6.68
N PHE A 104 28.63 30.82 -6.30
CA PHE A 104 29.00 31.10 -4.91
C PHE A 104 27.98 31.97 -4.14
N ARG A 105 27.36 32.95 -4.81
CA ARG A 105 26.29 33.80 -4.22
C ARG A 105 25.08 33.02 -3.70
N TYR A 106 24.82 31.82 -4.23
CA TYR A 106 23.76 30.96 -3.70
C TYR A 106 24.17 30.35 -2.37
N TYR A 107 25.44 29.93 -2.25
CA TYR A 107 25.99 29.35 -1.03
C TYR A 107 26.11 30.35 0.11
N ASP A 108 26.25 31.65 -0.19
CA ASP A 108 26.21 32.71 0.84
C ASP A 108 24.82 32.86 1.50
N LYS A 109 23.74 32.46 0.82
CA LYS A 109 22.36 32.53 1.33
C LYS A 109 21.81 31.19 1.82
N ALA A 110 22.25 30.09 1.23
CA ALA A 110 21.74 28.75 1.53
C ALA A 110 22.54 28.12 2.66
N ARG A 111 21.88 27.78 3.77
CA ARG A 111 22.53 27.04 4.87
C ARG A 111 22.86 25.62 4.40
N THR A 112 24.09 25.18 4.64
CA THR A 112 24.54 23.83 4.28
C THR A 112 23.68 22.74 4.92
N GLY A 113 23.18 22.99 6.15
CA GLY A 113 22.25 22.10 6.84
C GLY A 113 20.91 21.90 6.11
N ASP A 114 20.34 22.98 5.56
CA ASP A 114 19.07 22.92 4.82
C ASP A 114 19.24 22.15 3.50
N LEU A 115 20.40 22.30 2.84
CA LEU A 115 20.74 21.54 1.63
C LEU A 115 20.90 20.05 1.94
N MET A 116 21.58 19.71 3.03
CA MET A 116 21.73 18.31 3.46
C MET A 116 20.39 17.69 3.85
N SER A 117 19.53 18.41 4.58
CA SER A 117 18.18 17.94 4.95
C SER A 117 17.32 17.65 3.72
N ARG A 118 17.35 18.52 2.70
CA ARG A 118 16.65 18.29 1.41
C ARG A 118 17.17 17.06 0.66
N LEU A 119 18.46 16.75 0.75
CA LEU A 119 19.10 15.60 0.09
C LEU A 119 18.92 14.27 0.85
N THR A 120 18.46 14.33 2.10
CA THR A 120 18.25 13.15 2.95
C THR A 120 16.77 12.98 3.28
N ALA A 121 16.23 13.81 4.16
CA ALA A 121 14.88 13.70 4.69
C ALA A 121 13.80 13.86 3.61
N ASP A 122 13.87 14.90 2.79
CA ASP A 122 12.86 15.12 1.74
C ASP A 122 12.92 14.00 0.68
N LEU A 123 14.12 13.58 0.29
CA LEU A 123 14.30 12.47 -0.65
C LEU A 123 13.83 11.12 -0.07
N GLU A 124 13.99 10.91 1.23
CA GLU A 124 13.48 9.72 1.91
C GLU A 124 11.95 9.73 2.00
N GLY A 125 11.35 10.88 2.24
CA GLY A 125 9.89 11.07 2.12
C GLY A 125 9.38 10.70 0.74
N ILE A 126 10.04 11.19 -0.32
CA ILE A 126 9.70 10.85 -1.71
C ILE A 126 9.92 9.35 -1.98
N ARG A 127 11.02 8.77 -1.49
CA ARG A 127 11.30 7.32 -1.60
C ARG A 127 10.14 6.50 -1.06
N ASN A 128 9.69 6.82 0.16
CA ASN A 128 8.64 6.09 0.84
C ASN A 128 7.29 6.31 0.16
N PHE A 129 7.00 7.52 -0.30
CA PHE A 129 5.77 7.83 -1.03
C PHE A 129 5.67 7.07 -2.37
N VAL A 130 6.76 7.06 -3.14
CA VAL A 130 6.79 6.40 -4.47
C VAL A 130 6.87 4.88 -4.33
N GLY A 131 7.61 4.37 -3.34
CA GLY A 131 7.78 2.93 -3.11
C GLY A 131 6.58 2.25 -2.46
N PHE A 132 5.98 2.90 -1.45
CA PHE A 132 4.92 2.30 -0.62
C PHE A 132 3.65 3.15 -0.57
N GLY A 133 3.75 4.47 -0.47
CA GLY A 133 2.60 5.36 -0.28
C GLY A 133 1.53 5.20 -1.36
N PHE A 134 1.91 5.26 -2.64
CA PHE A 134 0.98 5.07 -3.74
C PHE A 134 0.31 3.68 -3.72
N ALA A 135 1.11 2.65 -3.47
CA ALA A 135 0.61 1.28 -3.41
C ALA A 135 -0.33 1.06 -2.22
N GLN A 136 -0.08 1.72 -1.08
CA GLN A 136 -0.90 1.61 0.11
C GLN A 136 -2.26 2.27 -0.06
N ILE A 137 -2.33 3.44 -0.72
CA ILE A 137 -3.61 4.05 -1.10
C ILE A 137 -4.40 3.10 -2.00
N LEU A 138 -3.75 2.51 -3.00
CA LEU A 138 -4.38 1.54 -3.89
C LEU A 138 -4.85 0.30 -3.12
N ASN A 139 -4.03 -0.23 -2.20
CA ASN A 139 -4.39 -1.36 -1.35
C ASN A 139 -5.64 -1.07 -0.52
N MET A 140 -5.74 0.11 0.10
CA MET A 140 -6.92 0.51 0.88
C MET A 140 -8.18 0.51 0.01
N VAL A 141 -8.11 1.12 -1.19
CA VAL A 141 -9.25 1.15 -2.12
C VAL A 141 -9.64 -0.26 -2.57
N LEU A 142 -8.66 -1.10 -2.94
CA LEU A 142 -8.91 -2.47 -3.36
C LEU A 142 -9.50 -3.33 -2.23
N MET A 143 -9.00 -3.17 -1.00
CA MET A 143 -9.46 -3.89 0.17
C MET A 143 -10.91 -3.53 0.50
N VAL A 144 -11.28 -2.25 0.42
CA VAL A 144 -12.67 -1.81 0.59
C VAL A 144 -13.55 -2.34 -0.54
N LEU A 145 -13.14 -2.24 -1.79
CA LEU A 145 -13.92 -2.68 -2.95
C LEU A 145 -14.16 -4.20 -2.94
N PHE A 146 -13.08 -5.00 -2.82
CA PHE A 146 -13.20 -6.45 -2.76
C PHE A 146 -13.93 -6.89 -1.49
N GLY A 147 -13.68 -6.23 -0.36
CA GLY A 147 -14.29 -6.56 0.93
C GLY A 147 -15.79 -6.33 0.91
N ALA A 148 -16.20 -5.13 0.47
CA ALA A 148 -17.60 -4.81 0.29
C ALA A 148 -18.27 -5.75 -0.72
N GLY A 149 -17.66 -5.98 -1.89
CA GLY A 149 -18.19 -6.89 -2.91
C GLY A 149 -18.41 -8.31 -2.39
N MET A 150 -17.48 -8.82 -1.58
CA MET A 150 -17.60 -10.12 -0.92
C MET A 150 -18.73 -10.12 0.12
N MET A 151 -18.80 -9.11 0.99
CA MET A 151 -19.87 -9.01 1.99
C MET A 151 -21.26 -8.95 1.35
N PHE A 152 -21.43 -8.12 0.32
CA PHE A 152 -22.67 -8.03 -0.46
C PHE A 152 -23.06 -9.35 -1.12
N SER A 153 -22.08 -10.17 -1.53
CA SER A 153 -22.32 -11.49 -2.12
C SER A 153 -22.77 -12.52 -1.08
N ILE A 154 -22.43 -12.35 0.20
CA ILE A 154 -22.84 -13.26 1.28
C ILE A 154 -24.25 -12.91 1.76
N ASP A 155 -24.47 -11.69 2.23
CA ASP A 155 -25.79 -11.19 2.64
C ASP A 155 -25.83 -9.66 2.57
N TRP A 156 -26.68 -9.13 1.69
CA TRP A 156 -26.78 -7.70 1.48
C TRP A 156 -27.43 -6.95 2.66
N LYS A 157 -28.34 -7.58 3.41
CA LYS A 157 -29.04 -6.95 4.54
C LYS A 157 -28.11 -6.78 5.74
N LEU A 158 -27.35 -7.83 6.06
CA LEU A 158 -26.33 -7.77 7.10
C LEU A 158 -25.23 -6.76 6.73
N THR A 159 -24.81 -6.75 5.46
CA THR A 159 -23.80 -5.79 4.98
C THR A 159 -24.25 -4.34 5.16
N LEU A 160 -25.47 -3.99 4.74
CA LEU A 160 -26.00 -2.63 4.97
C LEU A 160 -26.04 -2.28 6.46
N THR A 161 -26.47 -3.22 7.31
CA THR A 161 -26.53 -3.01 8.76
C THR A 161 -25.15 -2.71 9.34
N THR A 162 -24.11 -3.42 8.88
CA THR A 162 -22.72 -3.18 9.29
C THR A 162 -22.12 -1.88 8.72
N LEU A 163 -22.70 -1.34 7.64
CA LEU A 163 -22.22 -0.11 7.00
C LEU A 163 -22.75 1.15 7.68
N ILE A 164 -23.91 1.08 8.35
CA ILE A 164 -24.53 2.20 9.10
C ILE A 164 -23.57 2.88 10.10
N PRO A 165 -22.77 2.15 10.92
CA PRO A 165 -21.85 2.81 11.86
C PRO A 165 -20.66 3.51 11.19
N ILE A 166 -20.30 3.16 9.94
CA ILE A 166 -19.14 3.73 9.24
C ILE A 166 -19.22 5.27 9.07
N PRO A 167 -20.31 5.86 8.53
CA PRO A 167 -20.40 7.32 8.39
C PRO A 167 -20.36 8.04 9.74
N LEU A 168 -20.91 7.45 10.80
CA LEU A 168 -20.85 8.01 12.14
C LEU A 168 -19.40 8.03 12.66
N LEU A 169 -18.65 6.94 12.46
CA LEU A 169 -17.23 6.87 12.81
C LEU A 169 -16.39 7.89 12.02
N ILE A 170 -16.65 8.06 10.72
CA ILE A 170 -15.97 9.06 9.88
C ILE A 170 -16.23 10.48 10.42
N LEU A 171 -17.47 10.80 10.79
CA LEU A 171 -17.81 12.12 11.30
C LEU A 171 -17.12 12.41 12.64
N VAL A 172 -17.09 11.42 13.55
CA VAL A 172 -16.36 11.54 14.82
C VAL A 172 -14.86 11.69 14.59
N ALA A 173 -14.29 10.92 13.66
CA ALA A 173 -12.87 11.01 13.32
C ALA A 173 -12.49 12.39 12.77
N LEU A 174 -13.28 12.93 11.82
CA LEU A 174 -13.05 14.27 11.26
C LEU A 174 -13.19 15.38 12.31
N ARG A 175 -14.19 15.27 13.20
CA ARG A 175 -14.37 16.18 14.33
C ARG A 175 -13.17 16.15 15.29
N PHE A 176 -12.62 14.96 15.54
CA PHE A 176 -11.46 14.78 16.42
C PHE A 176 -10.19 15.34 15.78
N GLU A 177 -9.96 15.07 14.49
CA GLU A 177 -8.81 15.57 13.73
C GLU A 177 -8.79 17.10 13.69
N SER A 178 -9.94 17.73 13.39
CA SER A 178 -10.09 19.19 13.40
C SER A 178 -9.88 19.84 14.78
N LYS A 179 -9.95 19.07 15.87
CA LYS A 179 -9.76 19.59 17.23
C LYS A 179 -8.33 19.43 17.73
N ILE A 180 -7.56 18.49 17.16
CA ILE A 180 -6.19 18.19 17.55
C ILE A 180 -5.17 18.92 16.68
N HIS A 181 -5.47 19.09 15.39
CA HIS A 181 -4.69 19.95 14.50
C HIS A 181 -5.47 21.26 14.29
N PRO A 182 -5.16 22.33 15.05
CA PRO A 182 -5.67 23.66 14.76
C PRO A 182 -5.14 24.21 13.42
#